data_AF-A0A821NYX2-F1
#
_entry.id   AF-A0A821NYX2-F1
#
_cell.length_a   1.000
_cell.length_b   1.000
_cell.length_c   1.000
_cell.angle_alpha   90.00
_cell.angle_beta   90.00
_cell.angle_gamma   90.00
#
_symmetry.space_group_name_H-M   'P 1'
#
loop_
_entity.id
_entity.type
_entity.pdbx_description
1 polymer ?
#
loop_
_entity_poly.entity_id
_entity_poly.type
_entity_poly.pdbx_seq_one_letter_code
_entity_poly.pdbx_strand_id
1 'polypeptide(L)' 'FPAVDSVVFLVDAVDRTRFTEAKVELDSLLADEQVTNAPIVVLGNKIDLPGAVSEQELR' A
#
# COMPACT_ATOMS: atom_id res chain seq x y z
N PHE A 1 -22.48 4.72 -10.49
CA PHE A 1 -21.28 4.92 -9.68
C PHE A 1 -20.17 4.11 -10.34
N PRO A 2 -19.00 4.69 -10.66
CA PRO A 2 -17.93 3.92 -11.28
C PRO A 2 -17.48 2.85 -10.28
N ALA A 3 -17.52 1.59 -10.70
CA ALA A 3 -16.91 0.52 -9.93
C ALA A 3 -15.39 0.72 -9.95
N VAL A 4 -14.71 0.44 -8.83
CA VAL A 4 -13.26 0.45 -8.79
C VAL A 4 -12.77 -0.86 -9.41
N ASP A 5 -12.02 -0.77 -10.51
CA ASP A 5 -11.51 -1.96 -11.21
C ASP A 5 -10.22 -2.50 -10.56
N SER A 6 -9.42 -1.64 -9.93
CA SER A 6 -8.19 -2.01 -9.20
C SER A 6 -7.68 -0.85 -8.35
N VAL A 7 -6.85 -1.16 -7.35
CA VAL A 7 -6.16 -0.17 -6.51
C VAL A 7 -4.65 -0.40 -6.56
N VAL A 8 -3.90 0.69 -6.75
CA VAL A 8 -2.45 0.70 -6.58
C VAL A 8 -2.13 1.50 -5.32
N PHE A 9 -1.58 0.82 -4.32
CA PHE A 9 -1.25 1.39 -3.02
C PHE A 9 0.27 1.58 -2.90
N LEU A 10 0.72 2.84 -2.90
CA LEU A 10 2.14 3.19 -2.86
C LEU A 10 2.59 3.44 -1.42
N VAL A 11 3.65 2.75 -1.00
CA VAL A 11 4.29 2.92 0.31
C VAL A 11 5.70 3.48 0.11
N ASP A 12 6.07 4.51 0.88
CA ASP A 12 7.44 5.04 0.85
C ASP A 12 8.41 4.05 1.50
N ALA A 13 9.21 3.35 0.71
CA ALA A 13 10.07 2.27 1.19
C ALA A 13 11.17 2.74 2.15
N VAL A 14 11.45 4.04 2.23
CA VAL A 14 12.49 4.59 3.14
C VAL A 14 11.90 4.90 4.52
N ASP A 15 10.60 5.21 4.58
CA ASP A 15 9.97 5.74 5.78
C ASP A 15 9.23 4.68 6.59
N ARG A 16 10.03 3.83 7.25
CA ARG A 16 9.53 2.77 8.14
C ARG A 16 8.59 3.26 9.23
N THR A 17 8.73 4.51 9.67
CA THR A 17 7.92 5.06 10.77
C THR A 17 6.45 5.18 10.40
N ARG A 18 6.15 5.32 9.10
CA ARG A 18 4.79 5.42 8.56
C ARG A 18 4.20 4.08 8.12
N PHE A 19 4.88 2.96 8.29
CA PHE A 19 4.33 1.66 7.88
C PHE A 19 3.09 1.28 8.69
N THR A 20 3.06 1.61 9.98
CA THR A 20 1.87 1.42 10.83
C THR A 20 0.68 2.22 10.31
N GLU A 21 0.91 3.47 9.91
CA GLU A 21 -0.13 4.33 9.32
C GLU A 21 -0.61 3.78 7.98
N ALA A 22 0.32 3.42 7.08
CA ALA A 22 0.02 2.82 5.80
C ALA A 22 -0.78 1.52 5.93
N LYS A 23 -0.50 0.70 6.96
CA LYS A 23 -1.26 -0.50 7.28
C LYS A 23 -2.69 -0.18 7.70
N VAL A 24 -2.90 0.80 8.57
CA VAL A 24 -4.25 1.20 9.04
C VAL A 24 -5.11 1.69 7.87
N GLU A 25 -4.52 2.48 6.97
CA GLU A 25 -5.20 2.95 5.76
C GLU A 25 -5.52 1.79 4.81
N LEU A 26 -4.57 0.88 4.56
CA LEU A 26 -4.81 -0.30 3.73
C LEU A 26 -5.91 -1.20 4.31
N ASP A 27 -5.91 -1.43 5.62
CA ASP A 27 -6.93 -2.22 6.32
C ASP A 27 -8.31 -1.54 6.19
N SER A 28 -8.37 -0.21 6.24
CA SER A 28 -9.61 0.55 6.02
C SER A 28 -10.10 0.47 4.58
N LEU A 29 -9.18 0.51 3.61
CA LEU A 29 -9.46 0.35 2.18
C LEU A 29 -10.02 -1.05 1.86
N LEU A 30 -9.46 -2.08 2.49
CA LEU A 30 -9.91 -3.47 2.36
C LEU A 30 -11.30 -3.70 2.98
N ALA A 31 -11.72 -2.86 3.92
CA ALA A 31 -13.05 -2.92 4.54
C ALA A 31 -14.14 -2.18 3.75
N ASP A 32 -13.78 -1.36 2.75
CA ASP A 32 -14.75 -0.65 1.91
C ASP A 32 -15.40 -1.63 0.92
N GLU A 33 -16.73 -1.72 0.95
CA GLU A 33 -17.52 -2.59 0.08
C GLU A 33 -17.32 -2.27 -1.42
N GLN A 34 -16.96 -1.03 -1.75
CA GLN A 34 -16.70 -0.61 -3.14
C GLN A 34 -15.36 -1.12 -3.67
N VAL A 35 -14.43 -1.45 -2.77
CA VAL A 35 -13.06 -1.88 -3.08
C VAL A 35 -12.82 -3.35 -2.77
N THR A 36 -13.65 -3.97 -1.93
CA THR A 36 -13.55 -5.38 -1.50
C THR A 36 -13.36 -6.38 -2.66
N ASN A 37 -13.93 -6.09 -3.84
CA ASN A 37 -13.83 -6.97 -5.02
C ASN A 37 -12.72 -6.58 -6.00
N ALA A 38 -12.06 -5.44 -5.78
CA ALA A 38 -11.01 -4.93 -6.66
C ALA A 38 -9.64 -5.50 -6.24
N PRO A 39 -8.81 -6.00 -7.18
CA PRO A 39 -7.45 -6.39 -6.87
C PRO A 39 -6.64 -5.18 -6.40
N ILE A 40 -5.85 -5.38 -5.34
CA ILE A 40 -4.97 -4.37 -4.77
C ILE A 40 -3.51 -4.78 -4.99
N VAL A 41 -2.72 -3.86 -5.53
CA VAL A 41 -1.26 -4.01 -5.69
C VAL A 41 -0.58 -3.01 -4.75
N VAL A 42 0.29 -3.51 -3.87
CA VAL A 42 1.13 -2.67 -3.00
C VAL A 42 2.50 -2.51 -3.65
N LEU A 43 2.96 -1.26 -3.80
CA LEU A 43 4.26 -0.95 -4.41
C LEU A 43 5.13 -0.13 -3.44
N GLY A 44 6.37 -0.58 -3.24
CA GLY A 44 7.40 0.20 -2.56
C GLY A 44 7.94 1.29 -3.48
N ASN A 45 7.78 2.55 -3.08
CA ASN A 45 8.29 3.73 -3.77
C ASN A 45 9.63 4.18 -3.16
N LYS A 46 10.44 4.94 -3.91
CA LYS A 46 11.75 5.48 -3.50
C LYS A 46 12.81 4.42 -3.15
N ILE A 47 12.76 3.28 -3.84
CA ILE A 47 13.71 2.17 -3.67
C ILE A 47 15.16 2.51 -4.05
N ASP A 48 15.36 3.64 -4.73
CA ASP A 48 16.67 4.17 -5.12
C ASP A 48 17.43 4.81 -3.95
N LEU A 49 16.73 5.18 -2.88
CA LEU A 49 17.32 5.89 -1.76
C LEU A 49 18.00 4.93 -0.75
N PRO A 50 19.13 5.36 -0.13
CA PRO A 50 19.75 4.60 0.94
C PRO A 50 18.78 4.40 2.10
N GLY A 51 18.68 3.16 2.58
CA GLY A 51 17.77 2.81 3.67
C GLY A 51 16.37 2.40 3.24
N ALA A 52 16.08 2.34 1.92
CA ALA A 52 14.88 1.70 1.42
C ALA A 52 14.80 0.23 1.89
N VAL A 53 13.61 -0.17 2.35
CA VAL A 53 13.36 -1.53 2.79
C VAL A 53 13.31 -2.51 1.63
N SER A 54 13.62 -3.77 1.92
CA SER A 54 13.43 -4.86 0.97
C SER A 54 11.95 -5.15 0.74
N GLU A 55 11.61 -5.76 -0.39
CA GLU A 55 10.26 -6.25 -0.67
C GLU A 55 9.74 -7.20 0.43
N GLN A 56 10.62 -8.07 0.97
CA GLN A 56 10.26 -8.97 2.08
C GLN A 56 9.86 -8.24 3.36
N GLU A 57 10.43 -7.07 3.61
CA GLU A 57 10.12 -6.26 4.80
C GLU A 57 8.86 -5.41 4.58
N LEU A 58 8.50 -5.14 3.32
CA LEU A 58 7.28 -4.42 2.96
C LEU A 58 6.02 -5.32 2.97
N ARG A 59 6.20 -6.64 2.94
CA ARG A 59 5.14 -7.66 2.87
C ARG A 59 4.65 -8.10 4.24
#